data_AF-A0A7Y3EQL3-F1
#
_entry.id   AF-A0A7Y3EQL3-F1
#
_cell.length_a   1.000
_cell.length_b   1.000
_cell.length_c   1.000
_cell.angle_alpha   90.00
_cell.angle_beta   90.00
_cell.angle_gamma   90.00
#
_symmetry.space_group_name_H-M   'P 1'
#
loop_
_entity.id
_entity.type
_entity.pdbx_description
1 polymer ?
#
loop_
_entity_poly.entity_id
_entity_poly.type
_entity_poly.pdbx_seq_one_letter_code
_entity_poly.pdbx_strand_id
1 'polypeptide(L)'
;MALSRTISLLLILLFIGFSSSGQVLPSNEVEYDSIYAINIKLSKINGVYIPKDLFEAHQQLIKLTPKESLDKFKMAEEKEVCKKLHFGIGRWMIVNWNFYDGSRMSHYLKEKGVLHPDDMAQFILRTFHRNLNKLESDQENIIKELAEARKKEAEYLINN
;
A
#
# COMPACT_ATOMS: atom_id res chain seq x y z
N MET A 1 -30.57 -55.12 -16.30
CA MET A 1 -31.35 -54.83 -15.08
C MET A 1 -31.22 -53.32 -14.84
N ALA A 2 -32.30 -52.58 -15.06
CA ALA A 2 -32.30 -51.12 -15.00
C ALA A 2 -32.33 -50.63 -13.54
N LEU A 3 -31.53 -49.62 -13.21
CA LEU A 3 -31.87 -48.67 -12.17
C LEU A 3 -31.26 -47.29 -12.50
N SER A 4 -32.14 -46.45 -13.01
CA SER A 4 -32.02 -44.99 -13.06
C SER A 4 -32.25 -44.43 -11.65
N ARG A 5 -31.48 -43.40 -11.25
CA ARG A 5 -31.98 -42.09 -10.77
C ARG A 5 -30.88 -41.26 -10.10
N THR A 6 -30.46 -40.22 -10.82
CA THR A 6 -30.17 -38.85 -10.36
C THR A 6 -29.85 -38.63 -8.87
N ILE A 7 -28.62 -38.20 -8.58
CA ILE A 7 -28.32 -37.43 -7.37
C ILE A 7 -27.97 -36.00 -7.81
N SER A 8 -28.77 -35.08 -7.28
CA SER A 8 -28.90 -33.69 -7.66
C SER A 8 -27.65 -32.85 -7.46
N LEU A 9 -27.48 -31.87 -8.35
CA LEU A 9 -26.81 -30.60 -8.07
C LEU A 9 -27.31 -30.03 -6.74
N LEU A 10 -26.40 -29.72 -5.82
CA LEU A 10 -26.38 -28.46 -5.07
C LEU A 10 -25.12 -28.45 -4.18
N LEU A 11 -24.10 -27.68 -4.55
CA LEU A 11 -23.23 -27.10 -3.54
C LEU A 11 -23.11 -25.61 -3.84
N ILE A 12 -23.98 -24.92 -3.11
CA ILE A 12 -24.26 -23.50 -3.03
C ILE A 12 -22.96 -22.69 -3.04
N LEU A 13 -22.91 -21.75 -3.98
CA LEU A 13 -22.01 -20.60 -3.95
C LEU A 13 -22.14 -19.91 -2.59
N LEU A 14 -21.14 -20.08 -1.72
CA LEU A 14 -20.86 -19.14 -0.64
C LEU A 14 -20.24 -17.88 -1.25
N PHE A 15 -21.08 -17.08 -1.94
CA PHE A 15 -20.85 -15.63 -2.03
C PHE A 15 -21.10 -15.08 -0.63
N ILE A 16 -20.10 -15.21 0.25
CA ILE A 16 -20.01 -14.35 1.42
C ILE A 16 -19.92 -12.94 0.83
N GLY A 17 -20.96 -12.16 1.05
CA GLY A 17 -21.01 -10.75 0.71
C GLY A 17 -19.82 -10.07 1.37
N PHE A 18 -18.75 -9.90 0.60
CA PHE A 18 -17.77 -8.87 0.86
C PHE A 18 -18.53 -7.56 0.64
N SER A 19 -19.10 -7.01 1.72
CA SER A 19 -19.51 -5.61 1.74
C SER A 19 -18.24 -4.80 1.60
N SER A 20 -17.84 -4.53 0.35
CA SER A 20 -16.86 -3.49 0.06
C SER A 20 -17.49 -2.20 0.53
N SER A 21 -17.10 -1.74 1.71
CA SER A 21 -17.30 -0.35 2.10
C SER A 21 -16.43 0.47 1.16
N GLY A 22 -17.01 0.91 0.04
CA GLY A 22 -16.34 1.83 -0.87
C GLY A 22 -15.99 3.09 -0.09
N GLN A 23 -14.76 3.59 -0.26
CA GLN A 23 -14.38 4.89 0.29
C GLN A 23 -15.26 5.96 -0.36
N VAL A 24 -15.90 6.81 0.46
CA VAL A 24 -16.61 8.00 -0.04
C VAL A 24 -15.55 9.04 -0.35
N LEU A 25 -15.41 9.41 -1.62
CA LEU A 25 -14.49 10.47 -2.03
C LEU A 25 -15.10 11.84 -1.66
N PRO A 26 -14.29 12.80 -1.16
CA PRO A 26 -14.77 14.14 -0.89
C PRO A 26 -15.26 14.83 -2.16
N SER A 27 -16.33 15.61 -2.03
CA SER A 27 -17.00 16.28 -3.16
C SER A 27 -16.35 17.62 -3.54
N ASN A 28 -15.49 18.17 -2.68
CA ASN A 28 -14.79 19.45 -2.88
C ASN A 28 -13.49 19.55 -2.05
N GLU A 29 -12.67 20.55 -2.33
CA GLU A 29 -11.36 20.76 -1.66
C GLU A 29 -11.49 21.02 -0.15
N VAL A 30 -12.48 21.79 0.29
CA VAL A 30 -12.69 22.10 1.72
C VAL A 30 -13.00 20.83 2.50
N GLU A 31 -13.82 19.96 1.91
CA GLU A 31 -14.15 18.65 2.49
C GLU A 31 -12.90 17.75 2.54
N TYR A 32 -12.08 17.72 1.48
CA TYR A 32 -10.82 16.98 1.46
C TYR A 32 -9.87 17.47 2.56
N ASP A 33 -9.66 18.78 2.69
CA ASP A 33 -8.78 19.37 3.69
C ASP A 33 -9.25 19.07 5.12
N SER A 34 -10.57 19.08 5.34
CA SER A 34 -11.18 18.68 6.61
C SER A 34 -10.90 17.21 6.94
N ILE A 35 -11.12 16.30 5.99
CA ILE A 35 -10.85 14.86 6.14
C ILE A 35 -9.37 14.63 6.41
N TYR A 36 -8.49 15.27 5.64
CA TYR A 36 -7.04 15.19 5.81
C TYR A 36 -6.63 15.63 7.22
N ALA A 37 -7.08 16.81 7.67
CA ALA A 37 -6.74 17.38 8.98
C ALA A 37 -7.21 16.50 10.16
N ILE A 38 -8.31 15.76 9.98
CA ILE A 38 -8.77 14.75 10.94
C ILE A 38 -7.85 13.52 10.88
N ASN A 39 -7.64 12.95 9.70
CA ASN A 39 -6.94 11.69 9.52
C ASN A 39 -5.49 11.70 9.99
N ILE A 40 -4.78 12.83 9.86
CA ILE A 40 -3.39 12.94 10.33
C ILE A 40 -3.25 12.83 11.87
N LYS A 41 -4.35 12.98 12.61
CA LYS A 41 -4.36 12.86 14.09
C LYS A 41 -4.76 11.46 14.56
N LEU A 42 -5.31 10.62 13.67
CA LEU A 42 -5.82 9.30 14.03
C LEU A 42 -4.72 8.24 14.06
N SER A 43 -4.72 7.42 15.10
CA SER A 43 -3.85 6.23 15.17
C SER A 43 -4.43 5.02 14.44
N LYS A 44 -5.75 5.05 14.18
CA LYS A 44 -6.46 4.04 13.40
C LYS A 44 -7.47 4.68 12.47
N ILE A 45 -7.59 4.16 11.25
CA ILE A 45 -8.63 4.53 10.28
C ILE A 45 -9.30 3.22 9.86
N ASN A 46 -10.63 3.14 9.93
CA ASN A 46 -11.41 1.94 9.60
C ASN A 46 -10.91 0.66 10.31
N GLY A 47 -10.51 0.78 11.58
CA GLY A 47 -9.97 -0.32 12.38
C GLY A 47 -8.52 -0.70 12.08
N VAL A 48 -7.92 -0.17 11.01
CA VAL A 48 -6.52 -0.40 10.64
C VAL A 48 -5.61 0.57 11.39
N TYR A 49 -4.55 0.07 12.00
CA TYR A 49 -3.51 0.91 12.59
C TYR A 49 -2.67 1.60 11.52
N ILE A 50 -2.54 2.92 11.64
CA ILE A 50 -1.74 3.73 10.73
C ILE A 50 -0.36 3.90 11.34
N PRO A 51 0.77 3.56 10.71
CA PRO A 51 2.09 3.83 11.29
C PRO A 51 2.37 5.34 11.37
N LYS A 52 3.13 5.82 12.38
CA LYS A 52 3.51 7.24 12.47
C LYS A 52 4.84 7.57 11.77
N ASP A 53 5.66 6.56 11.50
CA ASP A 53 6.99 6.67 10.92
C ASP A 53 7.41 5.37 10.21
N LEU A 54 8.60 5.36 9.59
CA LEU A 54 9.14 4.18 8.90
C LEU A 54 9.35 2.98 9.83
N PHE A 55 9.76 3.21 11.07
CA PHE A 55 10.01 2.12 12.02
C PHE A 55 8.72 1.36 12.32
N GLU A 56 7.64 2.08 12.66
CA GLU A 56 6.33 1.46 12.87
C GLU A 56 5.81 0.81 11.58
N ALA A 57 6.05 1.41 10.41
CA ALA A 57 5.62 0.85 9.13
C ALA A 57 6.30 -0.51 8.86
N HIS A 58 7.62 -0.59 9.04
CA HIS A 58 8.38 -1.84 8.89
C HIS A 58 7.90 -2.91 9.88
N GLN A 59 7.63 -2.51 11.13
CA GLN A 59 7.10 -3.44 12.14
C GLN A 59 5.71 -3.97 11.78
N GLN A 60 4.85 -3.16 11.16
CA GLN A 60 3.56 -3.65 10.67
C GLN A 60 3.74 -4.62 9.50
N LEU A 61 4.63 -4.32 8.55
CA LEU A 61 4.91 -5.22 7.44
C LEU A 61 5.46 -6.57 7.91
N ILE A 62 6.35 -6.59 8.92
CA ILE A 62 6.84 -7.83 9.53
C ILE A 62 5.70 -8.64 10.14
N LYS A 63 4.77 -8.00 10.85
CA LYS A 63 3.61 -8.67 11.48
C LYS A 63 2.64 -9.25 10.45
N LEU A 64 2.45 -8.57 9.33
CA LEU A 64 1.53 -8.97 8.26
C LEU A 64 2.11 -10.04 7.32
N THR A 65 3.43 -10.25 7.35
CA THR A 65 4.12 -11.07 6.36
C THR A 65 4.70 -12.33 6.99
N PRO A 66 4.36 -13.53 6.48
CA PRO A 66 4.99 -14.78 6.94
C PRO A 66 6.51 -14.74 6.78
N LYS A 67 7.23 -15.41 7.69
CA LYS A 67 8.70 -15.44 7.68
C LYS A 67 9.30 -15.88 6.34
N GLU A 68 8.72 -16.90 5.70
CA GLU A 68 9.20 -17.39 4.40
C GLU A 68 9.10 -16.32 3.30
N SER A 69 8.02 -15.53 3.29
CA SER A 69 7.84 -14.42 2.36
C SER A 69 8.83 -13.29 2.64
N LEU A 70 9.15 -13.01 3.91
CA LEU A 70 10.21 -12.06 4.28
C LEU A 70 11.58 -12.54 3.80
N ASP A 71 11.89 -13.82 3.95
CA ASP A 71 13.16 -14.39 3.49
C ASP A 71 13.30 -14.28 1.96
N LYS A 72 12.23 -14.61 1.21
CA LYS A 72 12.18 -14.42 -0.26
C LYS A 72 12.33 -12.97 -0.67
N PHE A 73 11.66 -12.05 0.03
CA PHE A 73 11.74 -10.62 -0.22
C PHE A 73 13.16 -10.09 -0.04
N LYS A 74 13.85 -10.51 1.02
CA LYS A 74 15.24 -10.11 1.31
C LYS A 74 16.24 -10.55 0.25
N MET A 75 16.08 -11.77 -0.27
CA MET A 75 17.02 -12.38 -1.23
C MET A 75 16.90 -11.81 -2.64
N ALA A 76 15.75 -11.24 -2.99
CA ALA A 76 15.52 -10.66 -4.30
C ALA A 76 16.17 -9.27 -4.44
N GLU A 77 16.46 -8.86 -5.68
CA GLU A 77 16.96 -7.51 -5.98
C GLU A 77 15.92 -6.45 -5.57
N GLU A 78 16.39 -5.39 -4.90
CA GLU A 78 15.57 -4.38 -4.21
C GLU A 78 14.53 -3.75 -5.15
N LYS A 79 14.96 -3.19 -6.29
CA LYS A 79 14.07 -2.42 -7.18
C LYS A 79 13.04 -3.33 -7.85
N GLU A 80 13.46 -4.50 -8.32
CA GLU A 80 12.62 -5.48 -8.99
C GLU A 80 11.56 -6.06 -8.05
N VAL A 81 11.94 -6.44 -6.83
CA VAL A 81 10.99 -7.01 -5.88
C VAL A 81 9.99 -5.97 -5.38
N CYS A 82 10.43 -4.74 -5.12
CA CYS A 82 9.54 -3.66 -4.69
C CYS A 82 8.52 -3.34 -5.80
N LYS A 83 8.99 -3.21 -7.05
CA LYS A 83 8.11 -2.98 -8.21
C LYS A 83 7.08 -4.10 -8.40
N LYS A 84 7.48 -5.37 -8.25
CA LYS A 84 6.54 -6.52 -8.35
C LYS A 84 5.50 -6.51 -7.25
N LEU A 85 5.89 -6.17 -6.02
CA LEU A 85 5.02 -6.16 -4.85
C LEU A 85 4.10 -4.93 -4.77
N HIS A 86 4.32 -3.93 -5.62
CA HIS A 86 3.49 -2.74 -5.71
C HIS A 86 1.99 -3.08 -5.85
N PHE A 87 1.62 -4.01 -6.74
CA PHE A 87 0.21 -4.37 -6.97
C PHE A 87 -0.41 -5.25 -5.87
N GLY A 88 0.40 -5.81 -4.97
CA GLY A 88 -0.05 -6.58 -3.82
C GLY A 88 -0.04 -5.73 -2.55
N ILE A 89 0.99 -5.93 -1.73
CA ILE A 89 1.13 -5.23 -0.44
C ILE A 89 1.28 -3.71 -0.63
N GLY A 90 1.81 -3.23 -1.76
CA GLY A 90 1.86 -1.80 -2.07
C GLY A 90 0.46 -1.17 -2.15
N ARG A 91 -0.43 -1.75 -2.97
CA ARG A 91 -1.84 -1.36 -3.04
C ARG A 91 -2.57 -1.52 -1.72
N TRP A 92 -2.28 -2.60 -0.99
CA TRP A 92 -2.83 -2.77 0.34
C TRP A 92 -2.45 -1.60 1.26
N MET A 93 -1.19 -1.14 1.26
CA MET A 93 -0.77 0.03 2.04
C MET A 93 -1.48 1.30 1.56
N ILE A 94 -1.55 1.54 0.25
CA ILE A 94 -2.22 2.74 -0.31
C ILE A 94 -3.65 2.89 0.22
N VAL A 95 -4.40 1.79 0.21
CA VAL A 95 -5.80 1.77 0.66
C VAL A 95 -5.87 1.78 2.20
N ASN A 96 -5.20 0.85 2.87
CA ASN A 96 -5.39 0.61 4.30
C ASN A 96 -4.66 1.61 5.18
N TRP A 97 -3.60 2.24 4.68
CA TRP A 97 -2.93 3.36 5.34
C TRP A 97 -3.38 4.72 4.78
N ASN A 98 -4.44 4.73 3.98
CA ASN A 98 -5.18 5.91 3.52
C ASN A 98 -4.29 7.00 2.89
N PHE A 99 -3.54 6.64 1.84
CA PHE A 99 -2.58 7.56 1.24
C PHE A 99 -3.21 8.68 0.42
N TYR A 100 -4.39 8.46 -0.17
CA TYR A 100 -5.11 9.50 -0.93
C TYR A 100 -5.75 10.55 -0.03
N ASP A 101 -6.58 10.15 0.94
CA ASP A 101 -7.33 11.07 1.81
C ASP A 101 -6.55 11.51 3.06
N GLY A 102 -5.27 11.16 3.13
CA GLY A 102 -4.40 11.51 4.24
C GLY A 102 -4.45 10.53 5.39
N SER A 103 -3.33 10.43 6.08
CA SER A 103 -3.13 9.70 7.32
C SER A 103 -1.85 10.21 7.96
N ARG A 104 -1.60 9.89 9.23
CA ARG A 104 -0.31 10.25 9.84
C ARG A 104 0.89 9.66 9.09
N MET A 105 0.73 8.49 8.45
CA MET A 105 1.79 7.88 7.64
C MET A 105 2.02 8.64 6.33
N SER A 106 0.95 8.94 5.58
CA SER A 106 1.10 9.67 4.32
C SER A 106 1.56 11.10 4.56
N HIS A 107 1.14 11.73 5.65
CA HIS A 107 1.64 13.03 6.06
C HIS A 107 3.14 13.02 6.34
N TYR A 108 3.61 12.06 7.14
CA TYR A 108 5.04 11.85 7.39
C TYR A 108 5.85 11.68 6.08
N LEU A 109 5.31 10.96 5.10
CA LEU A 109 5.96 10.78 3.80
C LEU A 109 5.95 12.05 2.94
N LYS A 110 4.86 12.84 2.99
CA LYS A 110 4.77 14.14 2.33
C LYS A 110 5.81 15.12 2.89
N GLU A 111 6.01 15.14 4.20
CA GLU A 111 7.05 15.97 4.84
C GLU A 111 8.48 15.61 4.37
N LYS A 112 8.68 14.37 3.90
CA LYS A 112 9.94 13.91 3.31
C LYS A 112 10.04 14.14 1.80
N GLY A 113 9.01 14.71 1.17
CA GLY A 113 8.96 14.97 -0.27
C GLY A 113 8.44 13.81 -1.12
N VAL A 114 7.89 12.75 -0.51
CA VAL A 114 7.24 11.65 -1.25
C VAL A 114 5.74 11.91 -1.33
N LEU A 115 5.29 12.47 -2.45
CA LEU A 115 3.96 13.08 -2.54
C LEU A 115 2.89 12.15 -3.14
N HIS A 116 3.26 11.29 -4.08
CA HIS A 116 2.30 10.41 -4.77
C HIS A 116 2.10 9.09 -4.00
N PRO A 117 0.86 8.58 -3.84
CA PRO A 117 0.60 7.33 -3.12
C PRO A 117 1.38 6.11 -3.61
N ASP A 118 1.57 5.97 -4.93
CA ASP A 118 2.38 4.87 -5.47
C ASP A 118 3.85 4.99 -5.08
N ASP A 119 4.37 6.22 -5.07
CA ASP A 119 5.75 6.51 -4.70
C ASP A 119 5.94 6.33 -3.19
N MET A 120 4.92 6.65 -2.37
CA MET A 120 4.89 6.36 -0.93
C MET A 120 5.02 4.86 -0.67
N ALA A 121 4.22 4.04 -1.36
CA ALA A 121 4.29 2.59 -1.24
C ALA A 121 5.66 2.05 -1.66
N GLN A 122 6.21 2.53 -2.78
CA GLN A 122 7.54 2.15 -3.24
C GLN A 122 8.66 2.57 -2.28
N PHE A 123 8.58 3.78 -1.74
CA PHE A 123 9.52 4.27 -0.74
C PHE A 123 9.54 3.40 0.51
N ILE A 124 8.36 3.04 1.04
CA ILE A 124 8.25 2.15 2.19
C ILE A 124 8.83 0.77 1.86
N LEU A 125 8.51 0.19 0.69
CA LEU A 125 9.02 -1.13 0.31
C LEU A 125 10.55 -1.15 0.18
N ARG A 126 11.14 -0.14 -0.45
CA ARG A 126 12.60 -0.04 -0.62
C ARG A 126 13.30 0.15 0.72
N THR A 127 12.82 1.07 1.56
CA THR A 127 13.39 1.27 2.90
C THR A 127 13.21 0.03 3.78
N PHE A 128 12.11 -0.72 3.61
CA PHE A 128 11.87 -1.97 4.31
C PHE A 128 12.84 -3.08 3.88
N HIS A 129 13.06 -3.25 2.58
CA HIS A 129 14.04 -4.20 2.04
C HIS A 129 15.43 -3.94 2.60
N ARG A 130 15.86 -2.68 2.58
CA ARG A 130 17.15 -2.25 3.11
C ARG A 130 17.25 -2.49 4.63
N ASN A 131 16.20 -2.18 5.38
CA ASN A 131 16.15 -2.44 6.82
C ASN A 131 16.34 -3.94 7.15
N LEU A 132 15.61 -4.82 6.46
CA LEU A 132 15.71 -6.26 6.66
C LEU A 132 17.09 -6.85 6.30
N ASN A 133 17.80 -6.18 5.40
CA ASN A 133 19.15 -6.55 4.95
C ASN A 133 20.27 -5.76 5.65
N LYS A 134 19.94 -4.91 6.63
CA LYS A 134 20.89 -4.06 7.36
C LYS A 134 21.76 -3.19 6.44
N LEU A 135 21.17 -2.72 5.35
CA LEU A 135 21.81 -1.80 4.40
C LEU A 135 21.66 -0.36 4.88
N GLU A 136 22.57 0.52 4.46
CA GLU A 136 22.50 1.95 4.78
C GLU A 136 21.20 2.59 4.28
N SER A 137 20.72 3.58 5.01
CA SER A 137 19.48 4.29 4.72
C SER A 137 19.64 5.19 3.48
N ASP A 138 19.36 4.65 2.30
CA ASP A 138 19.47 5.33 0.99
C ASP A 138 18.26 6.24 0.67
N GLN A 139 17.65 6.84 1.69
CA GLN A 139 16.36 7.52 1.57
C GLN A 139 16.38 8.67 0.56
N GLU A 140 17.42 9.51 0.58
CA GLU A 140 17.51 10.69 -0.29
C GLU A 140 17.57 10.30 -1.77
N ASN A 141 18.37 9.28 -2.11
CA ASN A 141 18.45 8.77 -3.47
C ASN A 141 17.14 8.11 -3.90
N ILE A 142 16.50 7.34 -3.02
CA ILE A 142 15.17 6.74 -3.30
C ILE A 142 14.16 7.84 -3.63
N ILE A 143 14.10 8.91 -2.82
CA ILE A 143 13.17 10.04 -3.05
C ILE A 143 13.44 10.70 -4.40
N LYS A 144 14.72 10.96 -4.70
CA LYS A 144 15.13 11.57 -5.97
C LYS A 144 14.73 10.69 -7.17
N GLU A 145 15.02 9.40 -7.12
CA GLU A 145 14.68 8.46 -8.20
C GLU A 145 13.16 8.40 -8.44
N LEU A 146 12.35 8.39 -7.36
CA LEU A 146 10.90 8.38 -7.46
C LEU A 146 10.36 9.69 -8.06
N ALA A 147 10.88 10.84 -7.61
CA ALA A 147 10.50 12.14 -8.16
C ALA A 147 10.84 12.28 -9.64
N GLU A 148 12.02 11.82 -10.06
CA GLU A 148 12.43 11.79 -11.47
C GLU A 148 11.55 10.87 -12.32
N ALA A 149 11.20 9.68 -11.81
CA ALA A 149 10.30 8.75 -12.49
C ALA A 149 8.89 9.36 -12.66
N ARG A 150 8.36 9.99 -11.61
CA ARG A 150 7.05 10.66 -11.64
C ARG A 150 7.02 11.81 -12.64
N LYS A 151 8.09 12.61 -12.70
CA LYS A 151 8.21 13.70 -13.68
C LYS A 151 8.19 13.16 -15.11
N LYS A 152 8.97 12.11 -15.40
CA LYS A 152 9.01 11.47 -16.72
C LYS A 152 7.66 10.89 -17.13
N GLU A 153 6.95 10.27 -16.19
CA GLU A 153 5.59 9.76 -16.43
C GLU A 153 4.62 10.88 -16.77
N ALA A 154 4.65 11.99 -16.01
CA ALA A 154 3.80 13.15 -16.29
C ALA A 154 4.11 13.76 -17.67
N GLU A 155 5.38 13.91 -18.04
CA GLU A 155 5.79 14.38 -19.36
C GLU A 155 5.33 13.43 -20.47
N TYR A 156 5.41 12.12 -20.26
CA TYR A 156 4.92 11.12 -21.23
C TYR A 156 3.41 11.23 -21.45
N LEU A 157 2.63 11.35 -20.38
CA LEU A 157 1.16 11.48 -20.43
C LEU A 157 0.68 12.81 -21.03
N ILE A 158 1.49 13.87 -21.00
CA ILE A 158 1.17 15.16 -21.64
C ILE A 158 1.43 15.10 -23.16
N ASN A 159 2.43 14.32 -23.57
CA ASN A 159 2.92 14.30 -24.96
C ASN A 159 2.35 13.16 -25.82
N ASN A 160 1.55 12.24 -25.26
CA ASN A 160 0.93 11.10 -25.94
C ASN A 160 -0.54 10.97 -25.55
#